data_AF-A0A534MR25-F1
#
_entry.id   AF-A0A534MR25-F1
#
_cell.length_a   1.000
_cell.length_b   1.000
_cell.length_c   1.000
_cell.angle_alpha   90.00
_cell.angle_beta   90.00
_cell.angle_gamma   90.00
#
_symmetry.space_group_name_H-M   'P 1'
#
loop_
_entity.id
_entity.type
_entity.pdbx_description
1 polymer ?
#
loop_
_entity_poly.entity_id
_entity_poly.type
_entity_poly.pdbx_seq_one_letter_code
_entity_poly.pdbx_strand_id
1 'polypeptide(L)' 'MTVAVRAYSPGQVRRSLRDLFRIEASLGLPVFMPPPALYRPSFEALRANLESFDNGLARRLPWRLLGDTTLFKTRKVGW' A
#
# COMPACT_ATOMS: atom_id res chain seq x y z
N MET A 1 1.14 23.39 13.14
CA MET A 1 2.16 22.78 12.24
C MET A 1 1.41 21.94 11.23
N THR A 2 1.35 22.37 9.96
CA THR A 2 0.53 21.72 8.93
C THR A 2 1.41 20.74 8.16
N VAL A 3 1.09 19.45 8.20
CA VAL A 3 1.81 18.41 7.44
C VAL A 3 1.40 18.51 5.98
N ALA A 4 2.34 18.86 5.09
CA ALA A 4 2.10 18.87 3.65
C ALA A 4 2.18 17.44 3.10
N VAL A 5 1.04 16.89 2.68
CA VAL A 5 0.99 15.60 1.98
C VAL A 5 1.26 15.85 0.50
N ARG A 6 2.29 15.20 -0.06
CA ARG A 6 2.60 15.21 -1.50
C ARG A 6 2.39 13.81 -2.08
N ALA A 7 1.70 13.73 -3.21
CA ALA A 7 1.59 12.49 -3.98
C ALA A 7 2.87 12.27 -4.79
N TYR A 8 3.42 11.06 -4.74
CA TYR A 8 4.59 10.64 -5.52
C TYR A 8 4.27 9.36 -6.27
N SER A 9 4.77 9.23 -7.50
CA SER A 9 4.74 7.93 -8.18
C SER A 9 5.72 6.96 -7.52
N PRO A 10 5.48 5.64 -7.59
CA PRO A 10 6.41 4.63 -7.07
C PRO A 10 7.83 4.77 -7.64
N GLY A 11 7.96 5.20 -8.90
CA GLY A 11 9.23 5.46 -9.54
C GLY A 11 9.96 6.70 -9.00
N GLN A 12 9.23 7.74 -8.60
CA GLN A 12 9.82 8.90 -7.91
C GLN A 12 10.35 8.50 -6.54
N VAL A 13 9.56 7.77 -5.74
CA VAL A 13 9.99 7.30 -4.41
C VAL A 13 11.26 6.44 -4.52
N ARG A 14 11.30 5.49 -5.47
CA ARG A 14 12.50 4.67 -5.73
C ARG A 14 13.75 5.50 -6.02
N ARG A 15 13.61 6.57 -6.82
CA ARG A 15 14.73 7.45 -7.15
C ARG A 15 15.18 8.27 -5.94
N SER A 16 14.25 8.85 -5.19
CA SER A 16 14.56 9.66 -4.01
C SER A 16 15.23 8.88 -2.88
N LEU A 17 14.93 7.58 -2.76
CA LEU A 17 15.43 6.75 -1.67
C LEU A 17 16.65 5.88 -2.04
N ARG A 18 17.05 5.84 -3.32
CA ARG A 18 18.01 4.86 -3.89
C ARG A 18 19.31 4.71 -3.11
N ASP A 19 19.89 5.81 -2.65
CA ASP A 19 21.22 5.82 -2.02
C ASP A 19 21.17 5.74 -0.49
N LEU A 20 19.97 5.87 0.10
CA LEU A 20 19.74 5.80 1.54
C LEU A 20 19.11 4.46 1.95
N PHE A 21 18.26 3.90 1.09
CA PHE A 21 17.45 2.73 1.37
C PHE A 21 17.42 1.75 0.20
N ARG A 22 17.56 0.46 0.53
CA ARG A 22 17.25 -0.64 -0.37
C ARG A 22 15.80 -1.07 -0.16
N ILE A 23 14.98 -0.99 -1.20
CA ILE A 23 13.60 -1.50 -1.17
C ILE A 23 13.65 -3.03 -1.24
N GLU A 24 13.12 -3.69 -0.21
CA GLU A 24 13.02 -5.15 -0.12
C GLU A 24 11.70 -5.65 -0.71
N ALA A 25 10.61 -4.93 -0.47
CA ALA A 25 9.28 -5.29 -0.92
C ALA A 25 8.42 -4.04 -1.14
N SER A 26 7.36 -4.19 -1.92
CA SER A 26 6.33 -3.16 -2.11
C SER A 26 4.94 -3.80 -2.17
N LEU A 27 3.94 -3.09 -1.66
CA LEU A 27 2.53 -3.46 -1.67
C LEU A 27 1.72 -2.27 -2.22
N GLY A 28 0.71 -2.54 -3.03
CA GLY A 28 -0.30 -1.54 -3.39
C GLY A 28 -1.57 -1.79 -2.58
N LEU A 29 -1.99 -0.84 -1.75
CA LEU A 29 -3.10 -0.98 -0.82
C LEU A 29 -3.95 0.30 -0.71
N PRO A 30 -5.27 0.18 -0.49
CA PRO A 30 -6.06 -1.00 -0.84
C PRO A 30 -6.06 -1.20 -2.36
N VAL A 31 -6.14 -2.45 -2.84
CA VAL A 31 -6.39 -2.73 -4.28
C VAL A 31 -7.86 -2.53 -4.60
N PHE A 32 -8.74 -2.87 -3.65
CA PHE A 32 -10.17 -2.62 -3.68
C PHE A 32 -10.64 -1.99 -2.37
N MET A 33 -11.39 -0.88 -2.46
CA MET A 33 -12.09 -0.33 -1.31
C MET A 33 -13.47 -1.01 -1.15
N PRO A 34 -13.73 -1.70 -0.02
CA PRO A 34 -15.07 -2.18 0.27
C PRO A 34 -16.05 -1.00 0.41
N PRO A 35 -17.31 -1.15 -0.04
CA PRO A 35 -18.34 -0.14 0.14
C PRO A 35 -18.49 0.27 1.60
N PRO A 36 -18.78 1.55 1.92
CA PRO A 36 -18.93 2.03 3.30
C PRO A 36 -19.93 1.22 4.15
N ALA A 37 -20.93 0.60 3.51
CA ALA A 37 -21.91 -0.26 4.19
C ALA A 37 -21.28 -1.49 4.89
N LEU A 38 -20.10 -1.94 4.44
CA LEU A 38 -19.41 -3.12 5.00
C LEU A 38 -18.64 -2.84 6.29
N TYR A 39 -18.56 -1.58 6.74
CA TYR A 39 -17.95 -1.22 8.03
C TYR A 39 -18.91 -1.37 9.23
N ARG A 40 -20.13 -1.88 9.01
CA ARG A 40 -21.08 -2.21 10.09
C ARG A 40 -20.68 -3.51 10.78
N PRO A 41 -20.93 -3.66 12.10
CA PRO A 41 -20.60 -4.90 12.83
C PRO A 41 -21.20 -6.17 12.22
N SER A 42 -22.39 -6.07 11.63
CA SER A 42 -23.07 -7.20 10.97
C SER A 42 -22.29 -7.80 9.78
N PHE A 43 -21.31 -7.08 9.24
CA PHE A 43 -20.51 -7.50 8.08
C PHE A 43 -19.04 -7.75 8.44
N GLU A 44 -18.68 -7.79 9.72
CA GLU A 44 -17.29 -7.91 10.16
C GLU A 44 -16.58 -9.14 9.57
N ALA A 45 -17.23 -10.31 9.56
CA ALA A 45 -16.67 -11.53 8.99
C ALA A 45 -16.43 -11.42 7.47
N LEU A 46 -17.37 -10.80 6.74
CA LEU A 46 -17.21 -10.55 5.31
C LEU A 46 -16.08 -9.55 5.04
N ARG A 47 -16.01 -8.48 5.82
CA ARG A 47 -14.94 -7.47 5.74
C ARG A 47 -13.57 -8.11 5.97
N ALA A 48 -13.42 -8.96 7.00
CA ALA A 48 -12.17 -9.66 7.27
C ALA A 48 -11.72 -10.56 6.10
N ASN A 49 -12.68 -11.24 5.44
CA ASN A 49 -12.39 -12.05 4.25
C ASN A 49 -11.94 -11.19 3.07
N LEU A 50 -12.58 -10.04 2.85
CA LEU A 50 -12.22 -9.11 1.78
C LEU A 50 -10.85 -8.47 2.03
N GLU A 51 -10.53 -8.09 3.26
CA GLU A 51 -9.22 -7.56 3.64
C GLU A 51 -8.11 -8.62 3.43
N SER A 52 -8.38 -9.88 3.77
CA SER A 52 -7.45 -10.99 3.51
C SER A 52 -7.20 -11.21 2.01
N PHE A 53 -8.28 -11.16 1.21
CA PHE A 53 -8.19 -11.25 -0.24
C PHE A 53 -7.39 -10.08 -0.84
N ASP A 54 -7.67 -8.84 -0.41
CA ASP A 54 -6.97 -7.62 -0.83
C ASP A 54 -5.47 -7.70 -0.52
N ASN A 55 -5.11 -8.14 0.69
CA ASN A 55 -3.71 -8.37 1.10
C ASN A 55 -2.99 -9.38 0.18
N GLY A 56 -3.70 -10.40 -0.31
CA GLY A 56 -3.17 -11.36 -1.28
C GLY A 56 -2.89 -10.73 -2.65
N LEU A 57 -3.80 -9.88 -3.12
CA LEU A 57 -3.66 -9.16 -4.38
C LEU A 57 -2.56 -8.09 -4.33
N ALA A 58 -2.47 -7.34 -3.23
CA ALA A 58 -1.54 -6.23 -3.02
C ALA A 58 -0.06 -6.57 -3.29
N ARG A 59 0.31 -7.86 -3.21
CA ARG A 59 1.66 -8.38 -3.47
C ARG A 59 1.93 -8.71 -4.94
N ARG A 60 0.89 -8.92 -5.75
CA ARG A 60 0.96 -9.52 -7.09
C ARG A 60 0.82 -8.45 -8.17
N LEU A 61 1.52 -8.62 -9.30
CA LEU A 61 1.26 -7.82 -10.48
C LEU A 61 -0.02 -8.33 -11.20
N PRO A 62 -0.81 -7.45 -11.85
CA PRO A 62 -0.65 -6.00 -11.91
C PRO A 62 -1.20 -5.26 -10.68
N TRP A 63 -1.94 -5.93 -9.80
CA TRP A 63 -2.68 -5.37 -8.66
C TRP A 63 -1.85 -4.47 -7.73
N ARG A 64 -0.59 -4.83 -7.47
CA ARG A 64 0.37 -4.03 -6.70
C ARG A 64 0.55 -2.61 -7.24
N LEU A 65 0.35 -2.39 -8.54
CA LEU A 65 0.46 -1.07 -9.19
C LEU A 65 -0.86 -0.29 -9.19
N LEU A 66 -1.97 -0.94 -8.85
CA LEU A 66 -3.32 -0.37 -8.92
C LEU A 66 -3.84 0.09 -7.56
N GLY A 67 -3.15 -0.27 -6.46
CA GLY A 67 -3.58 0.17 -5.13
C GLY A 67 -3.39 1.67 -4.93
N ASP A 68 -4.31 2.29 -4.19
CA ASP A 68 -4.33 3.76 -3.99
C ASP A 68 -3.06 4.29 -3.33
N THR A 69 -2.45 3.49 -2.44
CA THR A 69 -1.20 3.79 -1.77
C THR A 69 -0.17 2.70 -2.00
N THR A 70 1.08 3.06 -2.25
CA THR A 70 2.19 2.09 -2.28
C THR A 70 2.95 2.10 -0.97
N LEU A 71 2.92 0.98 -0.24
CA LEU A 71 3.80 0.76 0.90
C LEU A 71 5.13 0.17 0.43
N PHE A 72 6.24 0.70 0.94
CA PHE A 72 7.58 0.18 0.70
C PHE A 72 8.15 -0.38 2.00
N LYS A 73 8.63 -1.62 1.97
CA LYS A 73 9.51 -2.14 3.00
C LYS A 73 10.94 -1.85 2.58
N THR A 74 11.64 -1.07 3.40
CA THR A 74 12.99 -0.61 3.10
C THR A 74 13.98 -1.02 4.18
N ARG A 75 15.21 -1.32 3.77
CA ARG A 75 16.37 -1.47 4.65
C ARG A 75 17.29 -0.28 4.45
N LYS A 76 17.71 0.39 5.52
CA LYS A 76 18.72 1.44 5.44
C LYS A 76 20.05 0.85 4.96
N VAL A 77 20.67 1.47 3.97
CA VAL A 77 21.96 1.05 3.38
C VAL A 77 22.94 2.21 3.24
N GLY A 78 22.48 3.45 3.35
CA GLY A 78 23.31 4.66 3.42
C GLY A 78 23.36 5.24 4.84
N TRP A 79 23.96 6.42 4.97
CA TRP A 79 24.22 7.11 6.24
C TRP A 79 22.97 7.71 6.90
#